data_AF-A0A2W4PD28-F1
#
_entry.id   AF-A0A2W4PD28-F1
#
_cell.length_a   1.000
_cell.length_b   1.000
_cell.length_c   1.000
_cell.angle_alpha   90.00
_cell.angle_beta   90.00
_cell.angle_gamma   90.00
#
_symmetry.space_group_name_H-M   'P 1'
#
loop_
_entity.id
_entity.type
_entity.pdbx_description
1 polymer ?
#
loop_
_entity_poly.entity_id
_entity_poly.type
_entity_poly.pdbx_seq_one_letter_code
_entity_poly.pdbx_strand_id
1 'polypeptide(L)'
;MVAEQFFDPRAEEWQPVTVDLLNTPLKLVLMQWTGEQPVERRVNIEFSGVLTPGSSYDWMVFMPFEDVLKHNEWITGQKVDPDTFRFEQVIVRTTSREATDSVSNAIREMGYIPGGMGEFLNQLNNFFGTMRLMLGGVGAVALLVAAFGVANTMTMAILERTKEIGLMKAIGATDRDVLTVFLIEAGMVGLAGGVAGLSVALLLGNVINTAIENAPQNQGGPMFLPIDPSQLQGKLVIIPPELSLFAVVLATAVGLGAGLFPALRAARLLPVVALKSE
;
A
#
# COMPACT_ATOMS: atom_id res chain seq x y z
N MET A 1 -21.63 -17.21 -2.46
CA MET A 1 -21.12 -18.16 -1.45
C MET A 1 -22.20 -18.70 -0.51
N VAL A 2 -23.14 -17.92 0.04
CA VAL A 2 -24.21 -18.49 0.91
C VAL A 2 -25.33 -19.22 0.15
N ALA A 3 -25.71 -18.77 -1.04
CA ALA A 3 -26.70 -19.46 -1.88
C ALA A 3 -26.28 -20.87 -2.33
N GLU A 4 -25.00 -21.22 -2.20
CA GLU A 4 -24.43 -22.53 -2.55
C GLU A 4 -24.16 -23.40 -1.30
N GLN A 5 -24.48 -22.89 -0.10
CA GLN A 5 -24.31 -23.61 1.16
C GLN A 5 -25.61 -24.25 1.66
N PHE A 6 -26.72 -24.10 0.94
CA PHE A 6 -27.94 -24.84 1.24
C PHE A 6 -27.74 -26.32 0.94
N PHE A 7 -28.14 -27.15 1.89
CA PHE A 7 -28.07 -28.60 1.81
C PHE A 7 -29.49 -29.17 1.92
N ASP A 8 -29.79 -30.19 1.12
CA ASP A 8 -31.02 -30.95 1.29
C ASP A 8 -30.84 -31.95 2.45
N PRO A 9 -31.51 -31.76 3.60
CA PRO A 9 -31.39 -32.67 4.75
C PRO A 9 -31.89 -34.09 4.46
N ARG A 10 -32.51 -34.35 3.30
CA ARG A 10 -32.96 -35.68 2.84
C ARG A 10 -31.98 -36.37 1.91
N ALA A 11 -30.93 -35.67 1.44
CA ALA A 11 -29.90 -36.27 0.61
C ALA A 11 -28.91 -37.06 1.48
N GLU A 12 -28.56 -38.28 1.06
CA GLU A 12 -27.58 -39.12 1.77
C GLU A 12 -26.14 -38.59 1.61
N GLU A 13 -25.87 -37.80 0.57
CA GLU A 13 -24.58 -37.15 0.32
C GLU A 13 -24.74 -35.63 0.25
N TRP A 14 -23.72 -34.91 0.72
CA TRP A 14 -23.69 -33.45 0.65
C TRP A 14 -23.68 -32.98 -0.80
N GLN A 15 -24.79 -32.38 -1.23
CA GLN A 15 -24.92 -31.73 -2.52
C GLN A 15 -25.39 -30.29 -2.32
N PRO A 16 -24.69 -29.29 -2.89
CA PRO A 16 -25.11 -27.90 -2.80
C PRO A 16 -26.39 -27.71 -3.60
N VAL A 17 -27.43 -27.19 -2.95
CA VAL A 17 -28.70 -26.85 -3.58
C VAL A 17 -28.75 -25.36 -3.84
N THR A 18 -29.00 -24.96 -5.08
CA THR A 18 -29.26 -23.56 -5.41
C THR A 18 -30.72 -23.24 -5.13
N VAL A 19 -30.98 -22.53 -4.03
CA VAL A 19 -32.33 -22.08 -3.67
C VAL A 19 -32.56 -20.67 -4.20
N ASP A 20 -33.63 -20.47 -4.97
CA ASP A 20 -34.09 -19.13 -5.33
C ASP A 20 -34.77 -18.49 -4.12
N LEU A 21 -34.00 -17.66 -3.41
CA LEU A 21 -34.40 -17.00 -2.17
C LEU A 21 -35.53 -15.98 -2.36
N LEU A 22 -35.75 -15.46 -3.57
CA LEU A 22 -36.74 -14.42 -3.82
C LEU A 22 -38.14 -14.98 -4.07
N ASN A 23 -38.22 -16.19 -4.64
CA ASN A 23 -39.50 -16.80 -5.03
C ASN A 23 -39.93 -17.97 -4.14
N THR A 24 -39.07 -18.41 -3.22
CA THR A 24 -39.37 -19.52 -2.31
C THR A 24 -39.83 -18.99 -0.95
N PRO A 25 -41.01 -19.36 -0.46
CA PRO A 25 -41.44 -18.98 0.89
C PRO A 25 -40.57 -19.70 1.93
N LEU A 26 -39.80 -18.94 2.69
CA LEU A 26 -38.89 -19.48 3.69
C LEU A 26 -39.46 -19.27 5.10
N LYS A 27 -39.13 -20.19 6.00
CA LYS A 27 -39.53 -20.14 7.41
C LYS A 27 -38.31 -19.98 8.29
N LEU A 28 -38.27 -18.90 9.05
CA LEU A 28 -37.31 -18.70 10.11
C LEU A 28 -37.75 -19.53 11.32
N VAL A 29 -36.90 -20.44 11.79
CA VAL A 29 -37.14 -21.22 13.01
C VAL A 29 -36.37 -20.57 14.15
N LEU A 30 -37.10 -19.97 15.09
CA LEU A 30 -36.53 -19.44 16.32
C LEU A 30 -36.64 -20.51 17.40
N MET A 31 -35.60 -20.64 18.22
CA MET A 31 -35.57 -21.58 19.33
C MET A 31 -35.34 -20.83 20.63
N GLN A 32 -36.20 -21.08 21.61
CA GLN A 32 -36.06 -20.58 22.97
C GLN A 32 -35.74 -21.74 23.92
N TRP A 33 -34.66 -21.60 24.69
CA TRP A 33 -34.18 -22.62 25.61
C TRP A 33 -34.62 -22.30 27.04
N THR A 34 -35.82 -22.77 27.42
CA THR A 34 -36.41 -22.57 28.76
C THR A 34 -36.48 -23.85 29.61
N GLY A 35 -35.85 -24.95 29.16
CA GLY A 35 -35.84 -26.26 29.84
C GLY A 35 -35.04 -27.33 29.07
N GLU A 36 -35.30 -28.63 29.32
CA GLU A 36 -34.63 -29.75 28.64
C GLU A 36 -34.96 -29.87 27.13
N GLN A 37 -36.07 -29.27 26.68
CA GLN A 37 -36.45 -29.21 25.27
C GLN A 37 -36.66 -27.74 24.82
N PRO A 38 -36.14 -27.35 23.65
CA PRO A 38 -36.32 -26.01 23.11
C PRO A 38 -37.75 -25.82 22.62
N VAL A 39 -38.33 -24.65 22.92
CA VAL A 39 -39.60 -24.22 22.34
C VAL A 39 -39.29 -23.60 20.97
N GLU A 40 -39.86 -24.17 19.92
CA GLU A 40 -39.70 -23.67 18.55
C GLU A 40 -40.83 -22.70 18.17
N ARG A 41 -40.49 -21.60 17.49
CA ARG A 41 -41.44 -20.73 16.81
C ARG A 41 -41.04 -20.56 15.36
N ARG A 42 -41.99 -20.84 14.45
CA ARG A 42 -41.78 -20.71 13.00
C ARG A 42 -42.44 -19.43 12.51
N VAL A 43 -41.64 -18.55 11.93
CA VAL A 43 -42.08 -17.27 11.36
C VAL A 43 -41.88 -17.32 9.86
N ASN A 44 -42.90 -16.98 9.09
CA ASN A 44 -42.77 -16.85 7.64
C ASN A 44 -42.01 -15.56 7.35
N ILE A 45 -40.98 -15.64 6.51
CA ILE A 45 -40.18 -14.49 6.09
C ILE A 45 -40.22 -14.34 4.58
N GLU A 46 -40.27 -13.09 4.12
CA GLU A 46 -40.18 -12.74 2.70
C GLU A 46 -38.86 -12.00 2.48
N PHE A 47 -38.09 -12.43 1.47
CA PHE A 47 -36.82 -11.79 1.12
C PHE A 47 -37.08 -10.63 0.16
N SER A 48 -36.66 -9.42 0.56
CA SER A 48 -36.77 -8.24 -0.32
C SER A 48 -35.62 -8.12 -1.32
N GLY A 49 -34.49 -8.81 -1.10
CA GLY A 49 -33.32 -8.71 -1.96
C GLY A 49 -32.11 -9.50 -1.47
N VAL A 50 -31.15 -9.71 -2.35
CA VAL A 50 -29.85 -10.32 -2.06
C VAL A 50 -28.76 -9.28 -2.35
N LEU A 51 -27.86 -9.07 -1.38
CA LEU A 51 -26.73 -8.15 -1.55
C LEU A 51 -25.64 -8.75 -2.45
N THR A 52 -24.83 -7.91 -3.06
CA THR A 52 -23.74 -8.34 -3.95
C THR A 52 -22.75 -9.25 -3.19
N PRO A 53 -22.46 -10.47 -3.70
CA PRO A 53 -21.52 -11.40 -3.05
C PRO A 53 -20.09 -10.86 -2.97
N GLY A 54 -19.32 -11.31 -1.96
CA GLY A 54 -17.90 -10.96 -1.80
C GLY A 54 -17.65 -9.84 -0.80
N SER A 55 -18.59 -9.61 0.12
CA SER A 55 -18.44 -8.66 1.21
C SER A 55 -18.20 -9.39 2.53
N SER A 56 -17.76 -8.67 3.56
CA SER A 56 -17.70 -9.21 4.93
C SER A 56 -19.08 -9.56 5.52
N TYR A 57 -20.17 -9.26 4.81
CA TYR A 57 -21.55 -9.50 5.23
C TYR A 57 -22.17 -10.76 4.62
N ASP A 58 -21.40 -11.60 3.93
CA ASP A 58 -21.94 -12.75 3.19
C ASP A 58 -22.80 -13.68 4.06
N TRP A 59 -22.52 -13.81 5.37
CA TRP A 59 -23.31 -14.62 6.32
C TRP A 59 -24.34 -13.83 7.16
N MET A 60 -24.58 -12.56 6.85
CA MET A 60 -25.51 -11.72 7.61
C MET A 60 -26.88 -11.62 6.93
N VAL A 61 -27.94 -11.72 7.74
CA VAL A 61 -29.32 -11.43 7.32
C VAL A 61 -29.72 -10.08 7.89
N PHE A 62 -30.15 -9.16 7.03
CA PHE A 62 -30.64 -7.85 7.43
C PHE A 62 -32.17 -7.89 7.53
N MET A 63 -32.69 -7.45 8.66
CA MET A 63 -34.13 -7.39 8.95
C MET A 63 -34.48 -6.02 9.53
N PRO A 64 -35.74 -5.55 9.41
CA PRO A 64 -36.19 -4.35 10.08
C PRO A 64 -35.96 -4.45 11.60
N PHE A 65 -35.46 -3.38 12.20
CA PHE A 65 -35.07 -3.37 13.62
C PHE A 65 -36.23 -3.73 14.56
N GLU A 66 -37.45 -3.25 14.27
CA GLU A 66 -38.64 -3.58 15.05
C GLU A 66 -38.93 -5.07 15.08
N ASP A 67 -38.70 -5.77 13.97
CA ASP A 67 -38.88 -7.21 13.91
C ASP A 67 -37.77 -7.91 14.69
N VAL A 68 -36.51 -7.51 14.54
CA VAL A 68 -35.39 -8.04 15.33
C VAL A 68 -35.69 -7.95 16.84
N LEU A 69 -36.20 -6.81 17.31
CA LEU A 69 -36.58 -6.64 18.72
C LEU A 69 -37.67 -7.62 19.15
N LYS A 70 -38.78 -7.73 18.41
CA LYS A 70 -39.87 -8.67 18.73
C LYS A 70 -39.40 -10.12 18.80
N HIS A 71 -38.49 -10.50 17.89
CA HIS A 71 -37.91 -11.83 17.87
C HIS A 71 -36.99 -12.04 19.08
N ASN A 72 -36.15 -11.06 19.42
CA ASN A 72 -35.25 -11.12 20.56
C ASN A 72 -35.98 -11.16 21.91
N GLU A 73 -37.05 -10.37 22.08
CA GLU A 73 -37.91 -10.41 23.27
C GLU A 73 -38.54 -11.79 23.47
N TRP A 74 -38.97 -12.43 22.37
CA TRP A 74 -39.52 -13.77 22.42
C TRP A 74 -38.46 -14.81 22.78
N ILE A 75 -37.28 -14.75 22.15
CA ILE A 75 -36.18 -15.71 22.40
C ILE A 75 -35.68 -15.61 23.84
N THR A 76 -35.45 -14.38 24.33
CA THR A 76 -34.88 -14.13 25.66
C THR A 76 -35.92 -14.18 26.78
N GLY A 77 -37.21 -14.05 26.45
CA GLY A 77 -38.30 -13.95 27.42
C GLY A 77 -38.30 -12.63 28.21
N GLN A 78 -37.40 -11.70 27.87
CA GLN A 78 -37.28 -10.39 28.50
C GLN A 78 -37.85 -9.33 27.55
N LYS A 79 -38.77 -8.52 28.06
CA LYS A 79 -39.21 -7.33 27.31
C LYS A 79 -38.09 -6.31 27.31
N VAL A 80 -37.81 -5.75 26.14
CA VAL A 80 -36.82 -4.71 26.00
C VAL A 80 -37.46 -3.42 26.50
N ASP A 81 -36.96 -2.90 27.62
CA ASP A 81 -37.37 -1.58 28.10
C ASP A 81 -36.66 -0.50 27.25
N PRO A 82 -37.43 0.36 26.55
CA PRO A 82 -36.86 1.41 25.69
C PRO A 82 -35.87 2.34 26.40
N ASP A 83 -36.03 2.55 27.71
CA ASP A 83 -35.23 3.51 28.48
C ASP A 83 -33.86 2.95 28.88
N THR A 84 -33.79 1.62 29.07
CA THR A 84 -32.54 0.91 29.43
C THR A 84 -31.83 0.30 28.23
N PHE A 85 -32.51 0.20 27.09
CA PHE A 85 -31.92 -0.35 25.89
C PHE A 85 -30.67 0.44 25.48
N ARG A 86 -29.60 -0.28 25.16
CA ARG A 86 -28.32 0.28 24.70
C ARG A 86 -27.93 -0.44 23.41
N PHE A 87 -27.59 0.35 22.40
CA PHE A 87 -27.02 -0.18 21.17
C PHE A 87 -25.55 -0.52 21.41
N GLU A 88 -25.12 -1.72 21.02
CA GLU A 88 -23.71 -2.11 21.08
C GLU A 88 -22.86 -1.28 20.10
N GLN A 89 -23.44 -0.95 18.95
CA GLN A 89 -22.76 -0.19 17.90
C GLN A 89 -23.74 0.74 17.20
N VAL A 90 -23.26 1.94 16.85
CA VAL A 90 -23.96 2.90 16.00
C VAL A 90 -23.10 3.18 14.78
N ILE A 91 -23.65 2.99 13.59
CA ILE A 91 -22.96 3.31 12.34
C ILE A 91 -23.33 4.74 11.95
N VAL A 92 -22.34 5.64 12.02
CA VAL A 92 -22.49 7.03 11.60
C VAL A 92 -21.90 7.18 10.21
N ARG A 93 -22.73 7.60 9.24
CA ARG A 93 -22.28 7.91 7.88
C ARG A 93 -22.07 9.42 7.74
N THR A 94 -20.84 9.82 7.46
CA THR A 94 -20.50 11.21 7.19
C THR A 94 -20.67 11.55 5.71
N THR A 95 -20.86 12.85 5.42
CA THR A 95 -21.05 13.37 4.06
C THR A 95 -19.73 13.53 3.29
N SER A 96 -18.60 13.74 3.99
CA SER A 96 -17.28 13.87 3.39
C SER A 96 -16.19 13.22 4.24
N ARG A 97 -15.01 12.98 3.62
CA ARG A 97 -13.84 12.42 4.31
C ARG A 97 -13.29 13.39 5.35
N GLU A 98 -13.23 14.70 5.07
CA GLU A 98 -12.73 15.68 6.05
C GLU A 98 -13.66 15.78 7.28
N ALA A 99 -14.97 15.62 7.08
CA ALA A 99 -15.93 15.64 8.17
C ALA A 99 -15.77 14.42 9.10
N THR A 100 -15.29 13.28 8.58
CA THR A 100 -15.12 12.03 9.35
C THR A 100 -14.20 12.20 10.55
N ASP A 101 -13.09 12.92 10.41
CA ASP A 101 -12.15 13.11 11.51
C ASP A 101 -12.76 14.00 12.61
N SER A 102 -13.44 15.08 12.22
CA SER A 102 -14.12 15.98 13.17
C SER A 102 -15.23 15.27 13.95
N VAL A 103 -16.04 14.47 13.26
CA VAL A 103 -17.13 13.70 13.87
C VAL A 103 -16.57 12.59 14.76
N SER A 104 -15.50 11.91 14.33
CA SER A 104 -14.84 10.88 15.14
C SER A 104 -14.28 11.45 16.44
N ASN A 105 -13.70 12.65 16.39
CA ASN A 105 -13.21 13.33 17.60
C ASN A 105 -14.35 13.76 18.51
N ALA A 106 -15.45 14.30 17.99
CA ALA A 106 -16.64 14.61 18.79
C ALA A 106 -17.22 13.36 19.47
N ILE A 107 -17.22 12.22 18.77
CA ILE A 107 -17.64 10.92 19.33
C ILE A 107 -16.71 10.46 20.46
N ARG A 108 -15.40 10.67 20.33
CA ARG A 108 -14.43 10.40 21.40
C ARG A 108 -14.64 11.27 22.63
N GLU A 109 -14.93 12.56 22.44
CA GLU A 109 -15.22 13.48 23.54
C GLU A 109 -16.49 13.09 24.31
N MET A 110 -17.46 12.48 23.63
CA MET A 110 -18.65 11.90 24.27
C MET A 110 -18.36 10.58 25.03
N GLY A 111 -17.13 10.07 25.00
CA GLY A 111 -16.70 8.85 25.70
C GLY A 111 -16.92 7.56 24.90
N TYR A 112 -17.26 7.66 23.62
CA TYR A 112 -17.41 6.49 22.74
C TYR A 112 -16.14 6.24 21.91
N ILE A 113 -15.93 4.99 21.51
CA ILE A 113 -14.78 4.60 20.70
C ILE A 113 -15.22 4.51 19.22
N PRO A 114 -14.81 5.45 18.35
CA PRO A 114 -15.13 5.35 16.93
C PRO A 114 -14.29 4.24 16.27
N GLY A 115 -14.95 3.17 15.83
CA GLY A 115 -14.34 2.04 15.11
C GLY A 115 -14.58 2.08 13.59
N GLY A 116 -14.46 3.26 12.97
CA GLY A 116 -14.83 3.47 11.56
C GLY A 116 -13.66 3.29 10.58
N MET A 117 -14.00 3.08 9.30
CA MET A 117 -13.04 2.99 8.18
C MET A 117 -12.09 4.19 8.11
N GLY A 118 -12.50 5.38 8.58
CA GLY A 118 -11.64 6.57 8.65
C GLY A 118 -10.40 6.37 9.53
N GLU A 119 -10.57 5.82 10.73
CA GLU A 119 -9.46 5.56 11.66
C GLU A 119 -8.51 4.50 11.11
N PHE A 120 -9.06 3.44 10.50
CA PHE A 120 -8.28 2.42 9.82
C PHE A 120 -7.42 3.01 8.70
N LEU A 121 -8.00 3.85 7.83
CA LEU A 121 -7.27 4.54 6.77
C LEU A 121 -6.21 5.49 7.32
N ASN A 122 -6.46 6.18 8.43
CA ASN A 122 -5.49 7.05 9.08
C ASN A 122 -4.31 6.24 9.63
N GLN A 123 -4.58 5.10 10.27
CA GLN A 123 -3.55 4.17 10.73
C GLN A 123 -2.70 3.64 9.57
N LEU A 124 -3.32 3.25 8.45
CA LEU A 124 -2.60 2.84 7.24
C LEU A 124 -1.73 3.97 6.68
N ASN A 125 -2.26 5.19 6.58
CA ASN A 125 -1.50 6.34 6.11
C ASN A 125 -0.30 6.65 7.00
N ASN A 126 -0.45 6.55 8.33
CA ASN A 126 0.65 6.75 9.28
C ASN A 126 1.71 5.65 9.17
N PHE A 127 1.29 4.40 9.01
CA PHE A 127 2.19 3.26 8.79
C PHE A 127 3.01 3.46 7.51
N PHE A 128 2.34 3.68 6.36
CA PHE A 128 3.02 3.92 5.09
C PHE A 128 3.83 5.21 5.08
N GLY A 129 3.38 6.25 5.78
CA GLY A 129 4.13 7.49 5.96
C GLY A 129 5.45 7.28 6.69
N THR A 130 5.43 6.51 7.79
CA THR A 130 6.63 6.15 8.54
C THR A 130 7.58 5.31 7.69
N MET A 131 7.06 4.32 6.97
CA MET A 131 7.86 3.53 6.03
C MET A 131 8.51 4.39 4.94
N ARG A 132 7.79 5.35 4.36
CA ARG A 132 8.33 6.26 3.34
C ARG A 132 9.49 7.09 3.90
N LEU A 133 9.38 7.58 5.13
CA LEU A 133 10.46 8.33 5.79
C LEU A 133 11.68 7.44 6.04
N MET A 134 11.48 6.22 6.56
CA MET A 134 12.59 5.29 6.82
C MET A 134 13.29 4.88 5.53
N LEU A 135 12.54 4.44 4.52
CA LEU A 135 13.10 4.03 3.22
C LEU A 135 13.72 5.22 2.48
N GLY A 136 13.12 6.41 2.58
CA GLY A 136 13.69 7.65 2.06
C GLY A 136 15.03 7.99 2.73
N GLY A 137 15.14 7.81 4.04
CA GLY A 137 16.38 7.97 4.79
C GLY A 137 17.48 6.99 4.36
N VAL A 138 17.14 5.70 4.22
CA VAL A 138 18.06 4.68 3.69
C VAL A 138 18.50 5.04 2.26
N GLY A 139 17.56 5.48 1.42
CA GLY A 139 17.82 5.94 0.07
C GLY A 139 18.76 7.15 0.03
N ALA A 140 18.59 8.12 0.93
CA ALA A 140 19.47 9.28 1.04
C ALA A 140 20.91 8.89 1.40
N VAL A 141 21.09 7.97 2.35
CA VAL A 141 22.41 7.43 2.70
C VAL A 141 23.02 6.68 1.51
N ALA A 142 22.24 5.86 0.81
CA ALA A 142 22.69 5.15 -0.38
C ALA A 142 23.13 6.12 -1.50
N LEU A 143 22.40 7.21 -1.71
CA LEU A 143 22.78 8.26 -2.67
C LEU A 143 24.08 8.96 -2.28
N LEU A 144 24.30 9.23 -0.99
CA LEU A 144 25.57 9.79 -0.52
C LEU A 144 26.75 8.85 -0.77
N VAL A 145 26.59 7.56 -0.46
CA VAL A 145 27.62 6.54 -0.73
C VAL A 145 27.90 6.44 -2.23
N ALA A 146 26.86 6.45 -3.07
CA ALA A 146 27.00 6.45 -4.51
C ALA A 146 27.73 7.70 -5.02
N ALA A 147 27.41 8.88 -4.49
CA ALA A 147 28.08 10.14 -4.83
C ALA A 147 29.58 10.09 -4.52
N PHE A 148 29.96 9.59 -3.34
CA PHE A 148 31.39 9.40 -3.01
C PHE A 148 32.07 8.39 -3.94
N GLY A 149 31.37 7.31 -4.30
CA GLY A 149 31.85 6.34 -5.29
C GLY A 149 32.15 6.99 -6.64
N VAL A 150 31.21 7.77 -7.17
CA VAL A 150 31.38 8.53 -8.43
C VAL A 150 32.54 9.52 -8.31
N ALA A 151 32.60 10.30 -7.24
CA ALA A 151 33.67 11.28 -7.04
C ALA A 151 35.07 10.62 -6.98
N ASN A 152 35.19 9.47 -6.33
CA ASN A 152 36.45 8.73 -6.24
C ASN A 152 36.88 8.18 -7.60
N THR A 153 35.96 7.54 -8.33
CA THR A 153 36.23 7.02 -9.68
C THR A 153 36.61 8.14 -10.65
N MET A 154 35.89 9.27 -10.61
CA MET A 154 36.21 10.43 -11.44
C MET A 154 37.59 11.02 -11.11
N THR A 155 37.93 11.09 -9.82
CA THR A 155 39.26 11.57 -9.39
C THR A 155 40.36 10.66 -9.94
N MET A 156 40.18 9.34 -9.87
CA MET A 156 41.12 8.37 -10.43
C MET A 156 41.26 8.52 -11.95
N ALA A 157 40.13 8.60 -12.68
CA ALA A 157 40.12 8.78 -14.12
C ALA A 157 40.84 10.06 -14.58
N ILE A 158 40.69 11.15 -13.83
CA ILE A 158 41.38 12.43 -14.09
C ILE A 158 42.89 12.28 -13.91
N LEU A 159 43.34 11.60 -12.85
CA LEU A 159 44.77 11.40 -12.59
C LEU A 159 45.43 10.62 -13.72
N GLU A 160 44.78 9.56 -14.21
CA GLU A 160 45.26 8.77 -15.35
C GLU A 160 45.31 9.59 -16.65
N ARG A 161 44.35 10.50 -16.88
CA ARG A 161 44.25 11.34 -18.08
C ARG A 161 44.93 12.71 -17.96
N THR A 162 45.82 12.91 -16.98
CA THR A 162 46.47 14.21 -16.74
C THR A 162 47.21 14.76 -17.97
N LYS A 163 47.92 13.90 -18.72
CA LYS A 163 48.65 14.30 -19.95
C LYS A 163 47.69 14.78 -21.05
N GLU A 164 46.54 14.13 -21.21
CA GLU A 164 45.51 14.51 -22.20
C GLU A 164 44.91 15.88 -21.86
N ILE A 165 44.66 16.15 -20.58
CA ILE A 165 44.20 17.46 -20.09
C ILE A 165 45.24 18.54 -20.38
N GLY A 166 46.52 18.25 -20.11
CA GLY A 166 47.64 19.14 -20.42
C GLY A 166 47.73 19.49 -21.91
N LEU A 167 47.57 18.48 -22.78
CA LEU A 167 47.56 18.65 -24.22
C LEU A 167 46.37 19.48 -24.70
N MET A 168 45.15 19.20 -24.21
CA MET A 168 43.95 19.99 -24.51
C MET A 168 44.15 21.47 -24.19
N LYS A 169 44.72 21.78 -23.02
CA LYS A 169 44.98 23.17 -22.62
C LYS A 169 46.12 23.80 -23.43
N ALA A 170 47.13 23.03 -23.84
CA ALA A 170 48.23 23.53 -24.67
C ALA A 170 47.77 23.91 -26.10
N ILE A 171 46.75 23.24 -26.64
CA ILE A 171 46.14 23.58 -27.94
C ILE A 171 45.04 24.66 -27.84
N GLY A 172 44.79 25.20 -26.64
CA GLY A 172 43.89 26.33 -26.43
C GLY A 172 42.53 26.03 -25.79
N ALA A 173 42.29 24.81 -25.29
CA ALA A 173 41.07 24.52 -24.54
C ALA A 173 40.98 25.36 -23.26
N THR A 174 39.82 25.93 -22.99
CA THR A 174 39.57 26.70 -21.78
C THR A 174 39.28 25.78 -20.59
N ASP A 175 39.42 26.29 -19.36
CA ASP A 175 39.01 25.58 -18.15
C ASP A 175 37.55 25.12 -18.21
N ARG A 176 36.67 25.87 -18.91
CA ARG A 176 35.26 25.53 -19.10
C ARG A 176 35.06 24.35 -20.04
N ASP A 177 35.89 24.22 -21.07
CA ASP A 177 35.79 23.10 -22.02
C ASP A 177 36.16 21.80 -21.31
N VAL A 178 37.28 21.81 -20.57
CA VAL A 178 37.72 20.67 -19.76
C VAL A 178 36.68 20.31 -18.70
N LEU A 179 36.14 21.32 -17.98
CA LEU A 179 35.08 21.11 -16.99
C LEU A 179 33.84 20.45 -17.60
N THR A 180 33.40 20.93 -18.77
CA THR A 180 32.18 20.44 -19.43
C THR A 180 32.32 18.98 -19.85
N VAL A 181 33.48 18.58 -20.38
CA VAL A 181 33.74 17.18 -20.76
C VAL A 181 33.59 16.25 -19.56
N PHE A 182 34.25 16.57 -18.45
CA PHE A 182 34.20 15.72 -17.24
C PHE A 182 32.82 15.77 -16.55
N LEU A 183 32.11 16.90 -16.61
CA LEU A 183 30.73 16.97 -16.11
C LEU A 183 29.78 16.12 -16.96
N ILE A 184 29.94 16.12 -18.29
CA ILE A 184 29.15 15.23 -19.17
C ILE A 184 29.45 13.77 -18.84
N GLU A 185 30.73 13.39 -18.64
CA GLU A 185 31.11 12.04 -18.25
C GLU A 185 30.46 11.63 -16.92
N ALA A 186 30.51 12.48 -15.89
CA ALA A 186 29.87 12.24 -14.61
C ALA A 186 28.33 12.19 -14.69
N GLY A 187 27.73 13.07 -15.50
CA GLY A 187 26.30 13.07 -15.77
C GLY A 187 25.83 11.81 -16.49
N MET A 188 26.61 11.33 -17.46
CA MET A 188 26.34 10.07 -18.16
C MET A 188 26.42 8.86 -17.21
N VAL A 189 27.38 8.84 -16.29
CA VAL A 189 27.46 7.80 -15.23
C VAL A 189 26.21 7.84 -14.35
N GLY A 190 25.80 9.03 -13.91
CA GLY A 190 24.57 9.19 -13.11
C GLY A 190 23.31 8.77 -13.86
N LEU A 191 23.19 9.13 -15.14
CA LEU A 191 22.06 8.76 -16.00
C LEU A 191 22.01 7.26 -16.25
N ALA A 192 23.14 6.63 -16.62
CA ALA A 192 23.23 5.21 -16.86
C ALA A 192 22.90 4.41 -15.58
N GLY A 193 23.43 4.84 -14.44
CA GLY A 193 23.11 4.26 -13.13
C GLY A 193 21.63 4.42 -12.77
N GLY A 194 21.04 5.59 -13.04
CA GLY A 194 19.62 5.86 -12.82
C GLY A 194 18.70 4.97 -13.67
N VAL A 195 18.99 4.83 -14.96
CA VAL A 195 18.23 3.96 -15.88
C VAL A 195 18.37 2.48 -15.50
N ALA A 196 19.59 2.03 -15.18
CA ALA A 196 19.83 0.66 -14.74
C ALA A 196 19.12 0.36 -13.41
N GLY A 197 19.23 1.27 -12.44
CA GLY A 197 18.56 1.16 -11.14
C GLY A 197 17.04 1.12 -11.28
N LEU A 198 16.46 1.98 -12.11
CA LEU A 198 15.02 1.98 -12.41
C LEU A 198 14.58 0.67 -13.06
N SER A 199 15.36 0.15 -14.01
CA SER A 199 15.06 -1.12 -14.67
C SER A 199 15.03 -2.27 -13.67
N VAL A 200 16.01 -2.34 -12.76
CA VAL A 200 16.04 -3.33 -11.68
C VAL A 200 14.86 -3.16 -10.73
N ALA A 201 14.51 -1.92 -10.36
CA ALA A 201 13.38 -1.63 -9.48
C ALA A 201 12.04 -2.09 -10.10
N LEU A 202 11.83 -1.85 -11.40
CA LEU A 202 10.63 -2.31 -12.11
C LEU A 202 10.56 -3.84 -12.20
N LEU A 203 11.69 -4.50 -12.48
CA LEU A 203 11.76 -5.96 -12.52
C LEU A 203 11.44 -6.57 -11.15
N LEU A 204 12.07 -6.07 -10.09
CA LEU A 204 11.79 -6.53 -8.72
C LEU A 204 10.35 -6.24 -8.30
N GLY A 205 9.82 -5.06 -8.64
CA GLY A 205 8.43 -4.70 -8.36
C GLY A 205 7.44 -5.67 -9.01
N ASN A 206 7.66 -6.06 -10.26
CA ASN A 206 6.84 -7.05 -10.94
C ASN A 206 6.95 -8.43 -10.28
N VAL A 207 8.16 -8.88 -9.93
CA VAL A 207 8.36 -10.16 -9.23
C VAL A 207 7.63 -10.18 -7.89
N ILE A 208 7.69 -9.09 -7.13
CA ILE A 208 6.99 -8.95 -5.84
C ILE A 208 5.47 -9.01 -6.05
N ASN A 209 4.94 -8.26 -7.02
CA ASN A 209 3.50 -8.24 -7.30
C ASN A 209 3.00 -9.65 -7.70
N THR A 210 3.72 -10.35 -8.58
CA THR A 210 3.39 -11.71 -8.99
C THR A 210 3.52 -12.72 -7.85
N ALA A 211 4.52 -12.58 -6.97
CA ALA A 211 4.67 -13.44 -5.80
C ALA A 211 3.50 -13.29 -4.82
N ILE A 212 2.99 -12.07 -4.65
CA ILE A 212 1.84 -11.77 -3.78
C ILE A 212 0.54 -12.30 -4.40
N GLU A 213 0.36 -12.14 -5.72
CA GLU A 213 -0.81 -12.66 -6.43
C GLU A 213 -0.93 -14.19 -6.34
N ASN A 214 0.20 -14.90 -6.38
CA ASN A 214 0.26 -16.36 -6.31
C ASN A 214 0.36 -16.92 -4.87
N ALA A 215 0.34 -16.06 -3.83
CA ALA A 215 0.43 -16.50 -2.45
C ALA A 215 -0.87 -17.22 -1.99
N PRO A 216 -0.80 -18.39 -1.32
CA PRO A 216 -1.99 -19.10 -0.87
C PRO A 216 -2.81 -18.27 0.12
N GLN A 217 -4.06 -17.95 -0.23
CA GLN A 217 -4.96 -17.10 0.56
C GLN A 217 -5.37 -17.70 1.93
N ASN A 218 -5.01 -18.95 2.20
CA ASN A 218 -5.40 -19.68 3.42
C ASN A 218 -4.44 -19.48 4.61
N GLN A 219 -3.28 -18.85 4.39
CA GLN A 219 -2.39 -18.41 5.46
C GLN A 219 -2.39 -16.89 5.40
N GLY A 220 -2.92 -16.24 6.43
CA GLY A 220 -3.05 -14.78 6.52
C GLY A 220 -1.86 -14.08 5.87
N GLY A 221 -2.15 -13.08 5.04
CA GLY A 221 -1.18 -12.49 4.12
C GLY A 221 0.12 -12.03 4.80
N PRO A 222 1.16 -11.66 4.02
CA PRO A 222 2.46 -11.23 4.53
C PRO A 222 2.34 -10.46 5.85
N MET A 223 2.77 -11.12 6.93
CA MET A 223 2.61 -10.73 8.35
C MET A 223 3.09 -9.29 8.66
N PHE A 224 3.86 -8.70 7.77
CA PHE A 224 4.36 -7.33 7.87
C PHE A 224 3.33 -6.26 7.43
N LEU A 225 2.30 -6.62 6.67
CA LEU A 225 1.29 -5.68 6.19
C LEU A 225 0.02 -5.70 7.06
N PRO A 226 -0.50 -4.53 7.47
CA PRO A 226 -1.75 -4.41 8.23
C PRO A 226 -3.02 -4.65 7.39
N ILE A 227 -2.91 -5.30 6.22
CA ILE A 227 -3.98 -5.49 5.24
C ILE A 227 -3.88 -6.87 4.59
N ASP A 228 -5.03 -7.53 4.43
CA ASP A 228 -5.13 -8.78 3.70
C ASP A 228 -4.84 -8.55 2.19
N PRO A 229 -3.95 -9.34 1.56
CA PRO A 229 -3.58 -9.21 0.15
C PRO A 229 -4.74 -9.33 -0.83
N SER A 230 -5.82 -10.02 -0.42
CA SER A 230 -7.04 -10.18 -1.20
C SER A 230 -7.72 -8.83 -1.47
N GLN A 231 -7.54 -7.82 -0.61
CA GLN A 231 -8.08 -6.48 -0.80
C GLN A 231 -7.23 -5.59 -1.71
N LEU A 232 -5.99 -5.99 -2.02
CA LEU A 232 -5.04 -5.20 -2.79
C LEU A 232 -5.05 -5.49 -4.30
N GLN A 233 -5.95 -6.35 -4.78
CA GLN A 233 -6.03 -6.75 -6.20
C GLN A 233 -4.65 -7.15 -6.79
N GLY A 234 -3.77 -7.74 -5.98
CA GLY A 234 -2.44 -8.21 -6.40
C GLY A 234 -1.39 -7.13 -6.71
N LYS A 235 -1.66 -5.83 -6.50
CA LYS A 235 -0.72 -4.74 -6.83
C LYS A 235 -0.25 -3.99 -5.59
N LEU A 236 0.84 -4.45 -4.98
CA LEU A 236 1.43 -3.81 -3.82
C LEU A 236 2.40 -2.68 -4.22
N VAL A 237 3.23 -2.93 -5.24
CA VAL A 237 4.26 -2.00 -5.69
C VAL A 237 3.80 -1.37 -7.00
N ILE A 238 3.35 -0.12 -6.92
CA ILE A 238 3.02 0.71 -8.07
C ILE A 238 4.04 1.85 -8.11
N ILE A 239 4.82 1.90 -9.20
CA ILE A 239 5.78 2.97 -9.46
C ILE A 239 5.16 3.88 -10.52
N PRO A 240 4.63 5.06 -10.15
CA PRO A 240 4.09 6.02 -11.10
C PRO A 240 5.18 6.49 -12.08
N PRO A 241 4.83 6.77 -13.35
CA PRO A 241 5.78 7.28 -14.33
C PRO A 241 6.52 8.55 -13.87
N GLU A 242 5.86 9.39 -13.08
CA GLU A 242 6.41 10.63 -12.53
C GLU A 242 7.57 10.35 -11.56
N LEU A 243 7.45 9.33 -10.72
CA LEU A 243 8.51 8.93 -9.79
C LEU A 243 9.68 8.28 -10.52
N SER A 244 9.39 7.53 -11.58
CA SER A 244 10.42 6.95 -12.45
C SER A 244 11.29 8.03 -13.09
N LEU A 245 10.65 9.06 -13.68
CA LEU A 245 11.36 10.19 -14.26
C LEU A 245 12.15 10.97 -13.20
N PHE A 246 11.53 11.24 -12.05
CA PHE A 246 12.17 11.92 -10.94
C PHE A 246 13.43 11.18 -10.47
N ALA A 247 13.38 9.85 -10.34
CA ALA A 247 14.52 9.04 -9.93
C ALA A 247 15.70 9.14 -10.90
N VAL A 248 15.46 9.11 -12.21
CA VAL A 248 16.52 9.23 -13.23
C VAL A 248 17.13 10.63 -13.23
N VAL A 249 16.29 11.67 -13.14
CA VAL A 249 16.75 13.06 -13.03
C VAL A 249 17.58 13.26 -11.76
N LEU A 250 17.11 12.72 -10.62
CA LEU A 250 17.82 12.80 -9.34
C LEU A 250 19.17 12.08 -9.42
N ALA A 251 19.23 10.87 -9.97
CA ALA A 251 20.48 10.11 -10.14
C ALA A 251 21.49 10.86 -11.03
N THR A 252 21.01 11.48 -12.12
CA THR A 252 21.84 12.31 -13.01
C THR A 252 22.36 13.54 -12.27
N ALA A 253 21.51 14.22 -11.50
CA ALA A 253 21.88 15.39 -10.70
C ALA A 253 22.91 15.04 -9.61
N VAL A 254 22.77 13.89 -8.96
CA VAL A 254 23.73 13.38 -7.97
C VAL A 254 25.07 13.05 -8.64
N GLY A 255 25.06 12.42 -9.82
CA GLY A 255 26.27 12.17 -10.62
C GLY A 255 27.00 13.45 -11.00
N LEU A 256 26.27 14.45 -11.51
CA LEU A 256 26.81 15.78 -11.82
C LEU A 256 27.39 16.46 -10.58
N GLY A 257 26.66 16.45 -9.46
CA GLY A 257 27.10 17.05 -8.20
C GLY A 257 28.37 16.39 -7.65
N ALA A 258 28.44 15.06 -7.69
CA ALA A 258 29.60 14.29 -7.28
C ALA A 258 30.83 14.54 -8.16
N GLY A 259 30.64 14.63 -9.49
CA GLY A 259 31.69 14.87 -10.47
C GLY A 259 32.20 16.31 -10.52
N LEU A 260 31.45 17.28 -9.96
CA LEU A 260 31.80 18.70 -10.02
C LEU A 260 33.13 19.01 -9.36
N PHE A 261 33.38 18.50 -8.15
CA PHE A 261 34.62 18.78 -7.42
C PHE A 261 35.86 18.23 -8.15
N PRO A 262 35.90 16.95 -8.57
CA PRO A 262 37.00 16.43 -9.39
C PRO A 262 37.17 17.18 -10.72
N ALA A 263 36.08 17.46 -11.44
CA ALA A 263 36.13 18.14 -12.73
C ALA A 263 36.68 19.57 -12.64
N LEU A 264 36.32 20.31 -11.59
CA LEU A 264 36.90 21.63 -11.30
C LEU A 264 38.40 21.55 -11.02
N ARG A 265 38.84 20.49 -10.32
CA ARG A 265 40.25 20.26 -10.04
C ARG A 265 41.02 19.94 -11.33
N ALA A 266 40.46 19.13 -12.22
CA ALA A 266 41.02 18.82 -13.54
C ALA A 266 41.17 20.07 -14.42
N ALA A 267 40.11 20.88 -14.51
CA ALA A 267 40.09 22.10 -15.31
C ALA A 267 41.21 23.09 -14.91
N ARG A 268 41.53 23.17 -13.62
CA ARG A 268 42.55 24.09 -13.08
C ARG A 268 43.98 23.55 -13.13
N LEU A 269 44.22 22.37 -13.72
CA LEU A 269 45.58 21.85 -13.88
C LEU A 269 46.37 22.74 -14.86
N LEU A 270 47.64 23.00 -14.51
CA LEU A 270 48.55 23.80 -15.33
C LEU A 270 49.18 22.92 -16.42
N PRO A 271 49.21 23.37 -17.69
CA PRO A 271 49.78 22.59 -18.80
C PRO A 271 51.24 22.19 -18.56
N VAL A 272 52.02 23.09 -17.95
CA VAL A 272 53.44 22.86 -17.63
C VAL A 272 53.61 21.71 -16.62
N VAL A 273 52.69 21.57 -15.66
CA VAL A 273 52.76 20.48 -14.66
C VAL A 273 52.30 19.16 -15.28
N ALA A 274 51.32 19.21 -16.17
CA ALA A 274 50.79 18.04 -16.88
C ALA A 274 51.76 17.45 -17.92
N LEU A 275 52.63 18.28 -18.52
CA LEU A 275 53.63 17.84 -19.51
C LEU A 275 54.98 17.49 -18.88
N LYS A 276 55.29 18.02 -17.69
CA LYS A 276 56.50 17.73 -16.92
C LYS A 276 56.34 16.53 -15.97
N SER A 277 55.21 15.82 -16.01
CA SER A 277 55.05 14.54 -15.29
C SER A 277 55.77 13.41 -16.05
N GLU A 278 57.08 13.62 -16.22
CA GLU A 278 58.26 12.75 -16.26
C GLU A 278 59.48 13.64 -16.51
#